data_AF-C1DCG5-F1
#
_entry.id   AF-C1DCG5-F1
#
_cell.length_a   1.000
_cell.length_b   1.000
_cell.length_c   1.000
_cell.angle_alpha   90.00
_cell.angle_beta   90.00
_cell.angle_gamma   90.00
#
_symmetry.space_group_name_H-M   'P 1'
#
loop_
_entity.id
_entity.type
_entity.pdbx_description
1 polymer ?
#
loop_
_entity_poly.entity_id
_entity_poly.type
_entity_poly.pdbx_seq_one_letter_code
_entity_poly.pdbx_strand_id
1 'polypeptide(L)'
;MYQEMNREERDQAITDIVQTIGGFIRRDFDHLTAKRYWDHVIASTPPDILTEALIRALCSGAYQERCPSGMPGNSRKHAGNRHPDRE
;
A
#
# COMPACT_ATOMS: atom_id res chain seq x y z
N MET A 1 -21.76 14.44 -10.93
CA MET A 1 -22.14 13.54 -12.04
C MET A 1 -20.89 12.75 -12.38
N TYR A 2 -20.65 11.64 -11.67
CA TYR A 2 -19.53 10.78 -12.00
C TYR A 2 -19.97 9.97 -13.22
N GLN A 3 -19.28 10.15 -14.35
CA GLN A 3 -19.44 9.24 -15.47
C GLN A 3 -19.16 7.83 -14.97
N GLU A 4 -19.94 6.84 -15.42
CA GLU A 4 -19.67 5.42 -15.14
C GLU A 4 -18.33 5.05 -15.79
N MET A 5 -17.23 5.25 -15.06
CA MET A 5 -15.92 4.76 -15.44
C MET A 5 -16.02 3.25 -15.59
N ASN A 6 -15.51 2.74 -16.70
CA ASN A 6 -15.48 1.30 -16.89
C ASN A 6 -14.49 0.66 -15.89
N ARG A 7 -14.62 -0.64 -15.66
CA ARG A 7 -13.82 -1.34 -14.64
C ARG A 7 -12.31 -1.26 -14.90
N GLU A 8 -11.89 -1.29 -16.16
CA GLU A 8 -10.48 -1.26 -16.56
C GLU A 8 -9.87 0.13 -16.32
N GLU A 9 -10.59 1.20 -16.68
CA GLU A 9 -10.21 2.59 -16.40
C GLU A 9 -10.08 2.83 -14.89
N ARG A 10 -11.00 2.26 -14.11
CA ARG A 10 -10.95 2.33 -12.65
C ARG A 10 -9.70 1.64 -12.10
N ASP A 11 -9.42 0.42 -12.54
CA ASP A 11 -8.27 -0.35 -12.06
C ASP A 11 -6.94 0.29 -12.48
N GLN A 12 -6.89 0.94 -13.65
CA GLN A 12 -5.73 1.71 -14.09
C GLN A 12 -5.52 2.96 -13.23
N ALA A 13 -6.57 3.75 -12.99
CA ALA A 13 -6.48 4.94 -12.14
C ALA A 13 -6.02 4.60 -10.71
N ILE A 14 -6.53 3.49 -10.15
CA ILE A 14 -6.08 2.98 -8.84
C ILE A 14 -4.59 2.66 -8.88
N THR A 15 -4.13 1.96 -9.93
CA THR A 15 -2.73 1.55 -10.07
C THR A 15 -1.80 2.75 -10.16
N ASP A 16 -2.18 3.76 -10.94
CA ASP A 16 -1.38 4.99 -11.13
C ASP A 16 -1.25 5.76 -9.81
N ILE A 17 -2.34 5.88 -9.04
CA ILE A 17 -2.33 6.54 -7.74
C ILE A 17 -1.43 5.78 -6.75
N VAL A 18 -1.53 4.45 -6.70
CA VAL A 18 -0.67 3.61 -5.82
C VAL A 18 0.81 3.80 -6.15
N GLN A 19 1.17 3.83 -7.44
CA GLN A 19 2.56 4.05 -7.87
C GLN A 19 3.06 5.42 -7.47
N THR A 20 2.25 6.46 -7.63
CA THR A 20 2.62 7.83 -7.24
C THR A 20 2.81 7.97 -5.72
N ILE A 21 1.92 7.40 -4.91
CA ILE A 21 2.10 7.34 -3.44
C ILE A 21 3.45 6.67 -3.11
N GLY A 22 3.75 5.57 -3.79
CA GLY A 22 5.00 4.83 -3.61
C GLY A 22 6.25 5.61 -4.07
N GLY A 23 6.08 6.52 -5.04
CA GLY A 23 7.13 7.41 -5.53
C GLY A 23 7.41 8.57 -4.57
N PHE A 24 6.38 9.17 -3.98
CA PHE A 24 6.53 10.27 -3.02
C PHE A 24 7.16 9.86 -1.71
N ILE A 25 6.90 8.63 -1.24
CA ILE A 25 7.46 8.16 0.03
C ILE A 25 8.93 7.71 -0.14
N ARG A 26 9.37 7.36 -1.35
CA ARG A 26 10.75 6.92 -1.63
C ARG A 26 11.70 8.03 -2.11
N ARG A 27 11.23 9.25 -2.33
CA ARG A 27 12.03 10.37 -2.87
C ARG A 27 11.86 11.64 -2.04
N ASP A 28 12.88 12.50 -2.05
CA ASP A 28 12.83 13.89 -1.59
C ASP A 28 11.83 14.69 -2.44
N PHE A 29 10.55 14.53 -2.14
CA PHE A 29 9.50 15.21 -2.85
C PHE A 29 9.21 16.55 -2.18
N ASP A 30 9.38 17.64 -2.94
CA ASP A 30 9.11 18.98 -2.44
C ASP A 30 7.62 19.14 -2.05
N HIS A 31 7.38 19.72 -0.87
CA HIS A 31 6.05 19.83 -0.26
C HIS A 31 5.06 20.57 -1.18
N LEU A 32 5.51 21.59 -1.91
CA LEU A 32 4.67 22.37 -2.81
C LEU A 32 4.22 21.52 -4.01
N THR A 33 5.12 20.68 -4.54
CA THR A 33 4.82 19.78 -5.65
C THR A 33 3.86 18.67 -5.22
N ALA A 34 4.07 18.09 -4.03
CA ALA A 34 3.14 17.11 -3.46
C ALA A 34 1.74 17.71 -3.29
N LYS A 35 1.64 18.89 -2.70
CA LYS A 35 0.37 19.56 -2.46
C LYS A 35 -0.40 19.82 -3.76
N ARG A 36 0.27 20.35 -4.79
CA ARG A 36 -0.37 20.62 -6.10
C ARG A 36 -0.92 19.36 -6.77
N TYR A 37 -0.17 18.26 -6.69
CA TYR A 37 -0.62 16.98 -7.21
C TYR A 37 -1.85 16.47 -6.46
N TRP A 38 -1.82 16.48 -5.12
CA TRP A 38 -2.95 16.01 -4.32
C TRP A 38 -4.19 16.87 -4.45
N ASP A 39 -4.03 18.20 -4.53
CA ASP A 39 -5.13 19.13 -4.80
C ASP A 39 -5.83 18.79 -6.14
N HIS A 40 -5.05 18.44 -7.17
CA HIS A 40 -5.61 17.99 -8.46
C HIS A 40 -6.30 16.63 -8.35
N VAL A 41 -5.62 15.63 -7.78
CA VAL A 41 -6.12 14.26 -7.67
C VAL A 41 -7.41 14.18 -6.86
N ILE A 42 -7.51 14.92 -5.75
CA ILE A 42 -8.72 14.98 -4.92
C ILE A 42 -9.89 15.63 -5.69
N ALA A 43 -9.62 16.65 -6.50
CA ALA A 43 -10.65 17.32 -7.27
C ALA A 43 -11.13 16.49 -8.49
N SER A 44 -10.25 15.69 -9.08
CA SER A 44 -10.53 14.94 -10.32
C SER A 44 -11.00 13.50 -10.10
N THR A 45 -10.78 12.93 -8.92
CA THR A 45 -10.94 11.49 -8.68
C THR A 45 -12.12 11.21 -7.76
N PRO A 46 -13.01 10.26 -8.12
CA PRO A 46 -14.06 9.78 -7.23
C PRO A 46 -13.51 9.30 -5.87
N PRO A 47 -14.20 9.59 -4.74
CA PRO A 47 -13.75 9.22 -3.40
C PRO A 47 -13.53 7.71 -3.19
N ASP A 48 -14.33 6.87 -3.84
CA ASP A 48 -14.25 5.41 -3.81
C ASP A 48 -12.94 4.89 -4.45
N ILE A 49 -12.53 5.48 -5.57
CA ILE A 49 -11.26 5.16 -6.25
C ILE A 49 -10.08 5.57 -5.37
N LEU A 50 -10.13 6.77 -4.77
CA LEU A 50 -9.10 7.25 -3.84
C LEU A 50 -8.96 6.34 -2.62
N THR A 51 -10.09 5.92 -2.05
CA THR A 51 -10.12 5.04 -0.87
C THR A 51 -9.49 3.68 -1.19
N GLU A 52 -9.86 3.07 -2.32
CA GLU A 52 -9.32 1.79 -2.77
C GLU A 52 -7.81 1.89 -3.06
N ALA A 53 -7.37 2.95 -3.73
CA ALA A 53 -5.94 3.19 -3.98
C ALA A 53 -5.15 3.34 -2.69
N LEU A 54 -5.68 4.07 -1.71
CA LEU A 54 -5.06 4.22 -0.40
C LEU A 54 -4.95 2.87 0.34
N ILE A 55 -6.03 2.07 0.35
CA ILE A 55 -6.03 0.74 0.97
C ILE A 55 -4.96 -0.15 0.32
N ARG A 56 -4.91 -0.21 -1.02
CA ARG A 56 -3.91 -1.02 -1.74
C ARG A 56 -2.48 -0.55 -1.46
N ALA A 57 -2.27 0.76 -1.42
CA ALA A 57 -0.97 1.32 -1.09
C ALA A 57 -0.54 0.91 0.33
N LEU A 58 -1.40 1.04 1.33
CA LEU A 58 -1.11 0.65 2.71
C LEU A 58 -0.89 -0.86 2.87
N CYS A 59 -1.70 -1.68 2.20
CA CYS A 59 -1.59 -3.15 2.22
C CYS A 59 -0.37 -3.69 1.46
N SER A 60 0.28 -2.88 0.61
CA SER A 60 1.49 -3.30 -0.11
C SER A 60 2.70 -3.57 0.79
N GLY A 61 2.65 -3.12 2.05
CA GLY A 61 3.77 -3.23 2.99
C GLY A 61 4.94 -2.30 2.67
N ALA A 62 4.88 -1.52 1.59
CA ALA A 62 5.92 -0.57 1.18
C ALA A 62 6.18 0.55 2.21
N TYR A 63 5.23 0.76 3.13
CA TYR A 63 5.27 1.81 4.16
C TYR A 63 5.27 1.24 5.57
N GLN A 64 5.29 -0.08 5.73
CA GLN A 64 5.57 -0.66 7.03
C GLN A 64 7.05 -0.39 7.31
N GLU A 65 7.32 0.52 8.24
CA GLU A 65 8.65 0.64 8.84
C GLU A 65 9.08 -0.79 9.19
N ARG A 66 10.24 -1.22 8.67
CA ARG A 66 10.84 -2.43 9.22
C ARG A 66 11.03 -2.13 10.70
N CYS A 67 10.21 -2.75 11.55
CA CYS A 67 10.57 -2.89 12.95
C CYS A 67 12.04 -3.30 12.95
N PRO A 68 12.96 -2.54 13.55
CA PRO A 68 14.35 -2.94 13.59
C PRO A 68 14.34 -4.36 14.15
N SER A 69 14.77 -5.32 13.34
CA SER A 69 14.80 -6.75 13.64
C SER A 69 15.90 -7.01 14.68
N GLY A 70 15.75 -6.39 15.84
CA GLY A 70 16.74 -6.24 16.89
C GLY A 70 16.12 -6.16 18.29
N MET A 71 14.88 -6.65 18.46
CA MET A 71 14.38 -7.01 19.79
C MET A 71 14.51 -8.53 19.97
N PRO A 72 15.46 -9.04 20.79
CA PRO A 72 15.45 -10.44 21.19
C PRO A 72 14.38 -10.56 22.27
N GLY A 73 13.15 -10.90 21.87
CA GLY A 73 11.98 -10.80 22.73
C GLY A 73 10.95 -11.91 22.53
N ASN A 74 11.34 -13.12 22.92
CA ASN A 74 10.48 -14.19 23.44
C ASN A 74 9.38 -14.84 22.57
N SER A 75 9.65 -16.11 22.27
CA SER A 75 8.75 -17.25 22.54
C SER A 75 7.42 -17.33 21.78
N ARG A 76 7.44 -18.12 20.69
CA ARG A 76 6.50 -19.24 20.58
C ARG A 76 7.18 -20.43 19.89
N LYS A 77 7.66 -21.34 20.74
CA LYS A 77 7.95 -22.72 20.37
C LYS A 77 6.63 -23.35 19.92
N HIS A 78 6.43 -23.56 18.63
CA HIS A 78 5.59 -24.65 18.16
C HIS A 78 6.50 -25.86 17.94
N ALA A 79 6.80 -26.53 19.05
CA ALA A 79 7.11 -27.95 19.02
C ALA A 79 5.80 -28.70 18.73
N GLY A 80 5.82 -29.62 17.77
CA GLY A 80 4.70 -30.54 17.58
C GLY A 80 4.65 -31.15 16.18
N ASN A 81 5.05 -32.41 16.12
CA ASN A 81 4.70 -33.42 15.12
C ASN A 81 5.45 -33.42 13.79
N ARG A 82 6.60 -34.10 13.80
CA ARG A 82 6.90 -35.11 12.77
C ARG A 82 7.57 -36.32 13.42
N HIS A 83 6.78 -37.38 13.54
CA HIS A 83 7.19 -38.74 13.87
C HIS A 83 7.88 -39.34 12.62
N PRO A 84 9.08 -39.92 12.71
CA PRO A 84 9.55 -40.86 11.72
C PRO A 84 9.54 -42.27 12.30
N ASP A 85 8.64 -43.11 11.78
CA ASP A 85 8.83 -44.56 11.80
C ASP A 85 10.15 -44.91 11.11
N ARG A 86 10.98 -45.71 11.77
CA ARG A 86 11.94 -46.66 11.16
C ARG A 86 12.59 -47.49 12.27
N GLU A 87 12.05 -48.68 12.48
CA GLU A 87 12.81 -49.88 12.83
C GLU A 87 12.48 -50.96 11.79
#